data_AF-A0A842Y441-F1
#
_entry.id   AF-A0A842Y441-F1
#
_cell.length_a   1.000
_cell.length_b   1.000
_cell.length_c   1.000
_cell.angle_alpha   90.00
_cell.angle_beta   90.00
_cell.angle_gamma   90.00
#
_symmetry.space_group_name_H-M   'P 1'
#
loop_
_entity.id
_entity.type
_entity.pdbx_description
1 polymer ?
#
loop_
_entity_poly.entity_id
_entity_poly.type
_entity_poly.pdbx_seq_one_letter_code
_entity_poly.pdbx_strand_id
1 'polypeptide(L)'
;MKIYIAGPLFCDAELEYNEKLDKFLSDLGFTTFLPQRDGYKLAELEKQVSRPEALRLIFERDVQEIKECDVVVFNMDGRVPDEGACVEIGIGYALGKECVGLKTDVRGAFDGADNPMVLGALRFRVAGSLEEVGEMLVEEW
;
A
#
# COMPACT_ATOMS: atom_id res chain seq x y z
N MET A 1 -3.72 -16.07 0.35
CA MET A 1 -2.98 -14.97 -0.28
C MET A 1 -2.80 -13.88 0.76
N LYS A 2 -1.57 -13.41 0.97
CA LYS A 2 -1.21 -12.31 1.88
C LYS A 2 -1.07 -11.02 1.08
N ILE A 3 -1.74 -9.96 1.51
CA ILE A 3 -1.74 -8.66 0.87
C ILE A 3 -1.03 -7.65 1.77
N TYR A 4 -0.08 -6.91 1.21
CA TYR A 4 0.48 -5.71 1.85
C TYR A 4 -0.33 -4.49 1.40
N ILE A 5 -0.91 -3.73 2.34
CA ILE A 5 -1.66 -2.51 2.04
C ILE A 5 -0.72 -1.32 2.16
N ALA A 6 -0.34 -0.74 1.03
CA ALA A 6 0.47 0.46 0.92
C ALA A 6 -0.43 1.70 0.77
N GLY A 7 -0.07 2.81 1.40
CA GLY A 7 -0.83 4.05 1.30
C GLY A 7 -0.48 5.07 2.38
N PRO A 8 -0.97 6.32 2.26
CA PRO A 8 -0.78 7.32 3.31
C PRO A 8 -1.52 6.90 4.59
N LEU A 9 -0.98 7.28 5.76
CA LEU A 9 -1.54 6.90 7.07
C LEU A 9 -1.37 8.01 8.13
N PHE A 10 -1.43 9.28 7.71
CA PHE A 10 -1.03 10.42 8.54
C PHE A 10 -2.19 11.28 9.03
N CYS A 11 -3.39 11.13 8.46
CA CYS A 11 -4.61 11.75 8.96
C CYS A 11 -5.77 10.77 9.12
N ASP A 12 -6.79 11.19 9.87
CA ASP A 12 -7.94 10.34 10.22
C ASP A 12 -8.63 9.75 8.99
N ALA A 13 -8.82 10.55 7.93
CA ALA A 13 -9.45 10.09 6.70
C ALA A 13 -8.64 8.99 5.98
N GLU A 14 -7.31 9.11 5.96
CA GLU A 14 -6.41 8.10 5.37
C GLU A 14 -6.44 6.82 6.20
N LEU A 15 -6.31 6.94 7.53
CA LEU A 15 -6.34 5.82 8.46
C LEU A 15 -7.65 5.05 8.37
N GLU A 16 -8.79 5.74 8.40
CA GLU A 16 -10.12 5.14 8.29
C GLU A 16 -10.34 4.43 6.96
N TYR A 17 -9.87 5.03 5.87
CA TYR A 17 -10.02 4.44 4.54
C TYR A 17 -9.16 3.18 4.37
N ASN A 18 -7.94 3.17 4.91
CA ASN A 18 -7.10 1.98 4.89
C ASN A 18 -7.68 0.84 5.74
N GLU A 19 -8.29 1.13 6.91
CA GLU A 19 -9.03 0.11 7.69
C GLU A 19 -10.24 -0.42 6.92
N LYS A 20 -10.93 0.44 6.16
CA LYS A 20 -12.05 0.01 5.30
C LYS A 20 -11.57 -0.93 4.20
N LEU A 21 -10.46 -0.63 3.54
CA LEU A 21 -9.82 -1.50 2.54
C LEU A 21 -9.38 -2.82 3.17
N ASP A 22 -8.69 -2.78 4.30
CA ASP A 22 -8.28 -3.96 5.06
C ASP A 22 -9.45 -4.88 5.39
N LYS A 23 -10.52 -4.31 5.93
CA LYS A 23 -11.75 -5.04 6.24
C LYS A 23 -12.36 -5.67 5.00
N PHE A 24 -12.47 -4.92 3.91
CA PHE A 24 -13.02 -5.42 2.65
C PHE A 24 -12.22 -6.63 2.13
N LEU A 25 -10.90 -6.52 2.08
CA LEU A 25 -10.03 -7.61 1.63
C LEU A 25 -10.10 -8.82 2.57
N SER A 26 -10.16 -8.58 3.88
CA SER A 26 -10.32 -9.64 4.89
C SER A 26 -11.66 -10.36 4.77
N ASP A 27 -12.75 -9.64 4.50
CA ASP A 27 -14.09 -10.23 4.28
C ASP A 27 -14.13 -11.10 3.00
N LEU A 28 -13.26 -10.85 2.02
CA LEU A 28 -13.06 -11.71 0.85
C LEU A 28 -12.19 -12.96 1.13
N GLY A 29 -11.65 -13.09 2.35
CA GLY A 29 -10.84 -14.24 2.77
C GLY A 29 -9.34 -14.07 2.58
N PHE A 30 -8.86 -12.87 2.24
CA PHE A 30 -7.42 -12.58 2.19
C PHE A 30 -6.86 -12.29 3.58
N THR A 31 -5.57 -12.56 3.77
CA THR A 31 -4.84 -12.07 4.95
C THR A 31 -4.14 -10.77 4.59
N THR A 32 -4.15 -9.79 5.48
CA THR A 32 -3.60 -8.46 5.22
C THR A 32 -2.48 -8.13 6.20
N PHE A 33 -1.49 -7.38 5.72
CA PHE A 33 -0.59 -6.60 6.54
C PHE A 33 -0.90 -5.12 6.29
N LEU A 34 -1.25 -4.40 7.36
CA LEU A 34 -1.62 -2.99 7.32
C LEU A 34 -0.64 -2.20 8.21
N PRO A 35 0.28 -1.37 7.65
CA PRO A 35 1.37 -0.74 8.42
C PRO A 35 0.92 0.05 9.64
N GLN A 36 -0.20 0.77 9.57
CA GLN A 36 -0.76 1.53 10.71
C GLN A 36 -1.19 0.64 11.91
N ARG A 37 -1.54 -0.63 11.64
CA ARG A 37 -1.99 -1.62 12.63
C ARG A 37 -0.85 -2.54 13.07
N ASP A 38 -0.14 -3.10 12.10
CA ASP A 38 0.79 -4.23 12.29
C ASP A 38 2.27 -3.81 12.25
N GLY A 39 2.55 -2.60 11.75
CA GLY A 39 3.89 -2.05 11.61
C GLY A 39 4.42 -1.41 12.89
N TYR A 40 5.69 -1.03 12.83
CA TYR A 40 6.31 -0.29 13.92
C TYR A 40 5.93 1.20 13.91
N LYS A 41 5.67 1.75 15.10
CA LYS A 41 5.43 3.19 15.28
C LYS A 41 6.70 3.86 15.76
N LEU A 42 7.15 4.89 15.05
CA LEU A 42 8.39 5.62 15.37
C LEU A 42 8.43 6.08 16.83
N ALA A 43 7.33 6.67 17.31
CA ALA A 43 7.22 7.18 18.68
C ALA A 43 7.38 6.08 19.75
N GLU A 44 7.04 4.83 19.45
CA GLU A 44 7.19 3.69 20.38
C GLU A 44 8.61 3.11 20.33
N LEU A 45 9.23 3.07 19.16
CA LEU A 45 10.62 2.61 19.01
C LEU A 45 11.63 3.60 19.61
N GLU A 46 11.40 4.91 19.48
CA GLU A 46 12.29 5.94 20.05
C GLU A 46 12.36 5.89 21.59
N LYS A 47 11.44 5.18 22.26
CA LYS A 47 11.51 4.90 23.71
C LYS A 47 12.54 3.81 24.07
N GLN A 48 12.97 3.02 23.09
CA GLN A 48 13.80 1.82 23.29
C GLN A 48 15.15 1.92 22.58
N VAL A 49 15.20 2.57 21.41
CA VAL A 49 16.40 2.71 20.58
C VAL A 49 16.55 4.15 20.07
N SER A 50 17.74 4.48 19.54
CA SER A 50 17.97 5.77 18.90
C SER A 50 17.08 5.97 17.67
N ARG A 51 16.75 7.22 17.33
CA ARG A 51 15.96 7.55 16.13
C ARG A 51 16.49 6.93 14.83
N PRO A 52 17.80 7.00 14.51
CA PRO A 52 18.32 6.35 13.30
C PRO A 52 18.08 4.84 13.27
N GLU A 53 18.20 4.18 14.43
CA GLU A 53 17.95 2.74 14.56
C GLU A 53 16.44 2.43 14.42
N ALA A 54 15.57 3.24 15.01
CA ALA A 54 14.12 3.09 14.85
C ALA A 54 13.69 3.20 13.38
N LEU A 55 14.22 4.17 12.64
CA LEU A 55 13.94 4.33 11.20
C LEU A 55 14.42 3.11 10.39
N ARG A 56 15.61 2.57 10.72
CA ARG A 56 16.14 1.35 10.10
C ARG A 56 15.20 0.15 10.34
N LEU A 57 14.74 -0.03 11.58
CA LEU A 57 13.85 -1.12 11.96
C LEU A 57 12.49 -1.04 11.26
N ILE A 58 11.91 0.16 11.12
CA ILE A 58 10.67 0.37 10.36
C ILE A 58 10.87 -0.06 8.91
N PHE A 59 11.88 0.49 8.24
CA PHE A 59 12.18 0.16 6.85
C PHE A 59 12.41 -1.34 6.64
N GLU A 60 13.22 -1.97 7.49
CA GLU A 60 13.49 -3.41 7.39
C GLU A 60 12.24 -4.26 7.61
N ARG A 61 11.36 -3.83 8.51
CA ARG A 61 10.08 -4.48 8.77
C ARG A 61 9.19 -4.42 7.54
N ASP A 62 8.97 -3.25 6.97
CA ASP A 62 8.10 -3.09 5.79
C ASP A 62 8.65 -3.85 4.58
N VAL A 63 9.97 -3.77 4.33
CA VAL A 63 10.63 -4.56 3.27
C VAL A 63 10.42 -6.06 3.48
N GLN A 64 10.47 -6.54 4.72
CA GLN A 64 10.26 -7.96 5.01
C GLN A 64 8.81 -8.37 4.76
N GLU A 65 7.84 -7.55 5.16
CA GLU A 65 6.42 -7.83 4.95
C GLU A 65 6.06 -7.81 3.45
N ILE A 66 6.66 -6.93 2.65
CA ILE A 66 6.55 -6.93 1.18
C ILE A 66 7.16 -8.20 0.58
N LYS A 67 8.30 -8.69 1.10
CA LYS A 67 8.90 -9.96 0.63
C LYS A 67 7.99 -11.15 0.90
N GLU A 68 7.26 -11.13 2.01
CA GLU A 68 6.38 -12.22 2.45
C GLU A 68 4.97 -12.15 1.86
N CYS A 69 4.53 -11.00 1.34
CA CYS A 69 3.23 -10.89 0.71
C CYS A 69 3.23 -11.49 -0.70
N ASP A 70 2.03 -11.79 -1.20
CA ASP A 70 1.80 -12.22 -2.58
C ASP A 70 1.49 -11.00 -3.46
N VAL A 71 0.74 -10.03 -2.91
CA VAL A 71 0.26 -8.84 -3.62
C VAL A 71 0.48 -7.58 -2.78
N VAL A 72 0.83 -6.47 -3.43
CA VAL A 72 0.81 -5.13 -2.85
C VAL A 72 -0.41 -4.38 -3.40
N VAL A 73 -1.31 -3.94 -2.53
CA VAL A 73 -2.43 -3.06 -2.90
C VAL A 73 -2.10 -1.65 -2.46
N PHE A 74 -2.05 -0.71 -3.39
CA PHE A 74 -1.66 0.68 -3.16
C PHE A 74 -2.86 1.61 -3.21
N ASN A 75 -3.20 2.23 -2.07
CA ASN A 75 -4.09 3.38 -2.02
C ASN A 75 -3.38 4.63 -2.56
N MET A 76 -3.73 5.01 -3.79
CA MET A 76 -3.15 6.14 -4.52
C MET A 76 -3.83 7.47 -4.22
N ASP A 77 -4.84 7.50 -3.34
CA ASP A 77 -5.61 8.71 -3.08
C ASP A 77 -4.74 9.81 -2.45
N GLY A 78 -4.99 11.04 -2.92
CA GLY A 78 -4.17 12.19 -2.62
C GLY A 78 -3.88 13.03 -3.87
N ARG A 79 -3.48 14.29 -3.68
CA ARG A 79 -3.08 15.16 -4.80
C ARG A 79 -1.85 14.60 -5.52
N VAL A 80 -0.96 13.95 -4.77
CA VAL A 80 0.19 13.20 -5.25
C VAL A 80 0.19 11.90 -4.42
N PRO A 81 0.44 10.73 -5.03
CA PRO A 81 0.54 9.49 -4.27
C PRO A 81 1.64 9.57 -3.21
N ASP A 82 1.43 8.95 -2.06
CA ASP A 82 2.38 8.92 -0.95
C ASP A 82 3.75 8.41 -1.39
N GLU A 83 4.82 9.12 -1.02
CA GLU A 83 6.17 8.76 -1.46
C GLU A 83 6.68 7.47 -0.83
N GLY A 84 6.27 7.14 0.40
CA GLY A 84 6.63 5.90 1.07
C GLY A 84 6.02 4.70 0.35
N ALA A 85 4.72 4.77 0.09
CA ALA A 85 4.00 3.78 -0.68
C ALA A 85 4.51 3.64 -2.12
N CYS A 86 4.97 4.73 -2.75
CA CYS A 86 5.66 4.66 -4.04
C CYS A 86 6.97 3.83 -3.98
N VAL A 87 7.73 3.91 -2.88
CA VAL A 87 8.93 3.09 -2.67
C VAL A 87 8.54 1.63 -2.43
N GLU A 88 7.52 1.39 -1.63
CA GLU A 88 6.98 0.05 -1.32
C GLU A 88 6.55 -0.70 -2.59
N ILE A 89 5.76 -0.07 -3.47
CA ILE A 89 5.37 -0.67 -4.76
C ILE A 89 6.58 -0.91 -5.67
N GLY A 90 7.58 -0.03 -5.64
CA GLY A 90 8.80 -0.19 -6.44
C GLY A 90 9.59 -1.42 -6.01
N ILE A 91 9.68 -1.65 -4.69
CA ILE A 91 10.29 -2.85 -4.11
C ILE A 91 9.45 -4.08 -4.46
N GLY A 92 8.12 -4.03 -4.32
CA GLY A 92 7.20 -5.10 -4.70
C GLY A 92 7.37 -5.51 -6.16
N TYR A 93 7.33 -4.53 -7.08
CA TYR A 93 7.54 -4.75 -8.51
C TYR A 93 8.89 -5.40 -8.82
N ALA A 94 9.98 -4.89 -8.22
CA ALA A 94 11.32 -5.43 -8.42
C ALA A 94 11.48 -6.87 -7.89
N LEU A 95 10.70 -7.24 -6.88
CA LEU A 95 10.62 -8.60 -6.33
C LEU A 95 9.66 -9.52 -7.10
N GLY A 96 9.02 -9.02 -8.16
CA GLY A 96 8.07 -9.79 -8.96
C GLY A 96 6.71 -10.00 -8.28
N LYS A 97 6.37 -9.20 -7.27
CA LYS A 97 5.05 -9.20 -6.63
C LYS A 97 4.00 -8.66 -7.57
N GLU A 98 2.77 -9.12 -7.41
CA GLU A 98 1.65 -8.46 -8.07
C GLU A 98 1.33 -7.15 -7.36
N CYS A 99 1.01 -6.11 -8.14
CA CYS A 99 0.83 -4.76 -7.64
C CYS A 99 -0.43 -4.15 -8.26
N VAL A 100 -1.39 -3.76 -7.41
CA VAL A 100 -2.68 -3.21 -7.84
C VAL A 100 -2.90 -1.85 -7.18
N GLY A 101 -3.28 -0.85 -7.97
CA GLY A 101 -3.66 0.47 -7.46
C GLY A 101 -5.14 0.56 -7.12
N LEU A 102 -5.46 1.33 -6.10
CA LEU A 102 -6.81 1.83 -5.80
C LEU A 102 -6.76 3.35 -5.84
N LYS A 103 -7.63 3.96 -6.64
CA LYS A 103 -7.73 5.42 -6.74
C LYS A 103 -9.18 5.84 -6.88
N THR A 104 -9.72 6.46 -5.85
CA THR A 104 -11.08 7.02 -5.86
C THR A 104 -11.09 8.52 -6.15
N ASP A 105 -9.94 9.19 -6.00
CA ASP A 105 -9.76 10.57 -6.43
C ASP A 105 -9.72 10.67 -7.97
N VAL A 106 -10.73 11.34 -8.54
CA VAL A 106 -10.86 11.49 -10.00
C VAL A 106 -9.85 12.46 -10.62
N ARG A 107 -9.04 13.16 -9.81
CA ARG A 107 -8.04 14.11 -10.30
C ARG A 107 -6.76 13.39 -10.72
N GLY A 108 -6.19 13.78 -11.85
CA GLY A 108 -4.89 13.27 -12.33
C GLY A 108 -3.83 14.37 -12.40
N ALA A 109 -2.56 14.01 -12.25
CA ALA A 109 -1.44 14.94 -12.25
C ALA A 109 -1.03 15.44 -13.65
N PHE A 110 -1.26 14.65 -14.70
CA PHE A 110 -0.83 14.88 -16.08
C PHE A 110 -2.00 14.81 -17.06
N ASP A 111 -2.77 15.91 -17.18
CA ASP A 111 -3.96 15.96 -18.06
C ASP A 111 -4.96 14.81 -17.78
N GLY A 112 -5.16 14.49 -16.50
CA GLY A 112 -5.99 13.38 -16.06
C GLY A 112 -5.26 12.04 -15.86
N ALA A 113 -3.99 11.92 -16.26
CA ALA A 113 -3.18 10.72 -16.02
C ALA A 113 -2.28 10.83 -14.78
N ASP A 114 -1.93 9.69 -14.17
CA ASP A 114 -0.96 9.59 -13.08
C ASP A 114 0.49 9.44 -13.57
N ASN A 115 1.44 9.50 -12.64
CA ASN A 115 2.85 9.34 -12.96
C ASN A 115 3.12 7.98 -13.65
N PRO A 116 3.77 7.96 -14.83
CA PRO A 116 3.98 6.73 -15.60
C PRO A 116 4.86 5.70 -14.89
N MET A 117 5.75 6.11 -13.99
CA MET A 117 6.56 5.17 -13.20
C MET A 117 5.71 4.43 -12.16
N VAL A 118 4.74 5.13 -11.56
CA VAL A 118 3.79 4.53 -10.61
C VAL A 118 2.85 3.59 -11.36
N LEU A 119 2.25 4.06 -12.46
CA LEU A 119 1.38 3.23 -13.29
C LEU A 119 2.11 1.99 -13.83
N GLY A 120 3.36 2.14 -14.26
CA GLY A 120 4.19 1.03 -14.72
C GLY A 120 4.48 -0.02 -13.62
N ALA A 121 4.77 0.43 -12.39
CA ALA A 121 4.96 -0.46 -11.25
C ALA A 121 3.67 -1.22 -10.88
N LEU A 122 2.51 -0.58 -11.07
CA LEU A 122 1.18 -1.18 -10.89
C LEU A 122 0.70 -1.97 -12.11
N ARG A 123 1.56 -2.21 -13.12
CA ARG A 123 1.18 -2.88 -14.38
C ARG A 123 -0.05 -2.28 -15.07
N PHE A 124 -0.29 -0.98 -14.87
CA PHE A 124 -1.46 -0.25 -15.35
C PHE A 124 -2.81 -0.78 -14.79
N ARG A 125 -2.78 -1.52 -13.67
CA ARG A 125 -3.96 -2.02 -12.97
C ARG A 125 -4.33 -1.05 -11.85
N VAL A 126 -5.29 -0.18 -12.11
CA VAL A 126 -5.80 0.79 -11.14
C VAL A 126 -7.31 0.68 -11.08
N ALA A 127 -7.82 0.28 -9.92
CA ALA A 127 -9.24 0.19 -9.61
C ALA A 127 -9.78 1.54 -9.13
N GLY A 128 -11.01 1.87 -9.55
CA GLY A 128 -11.76 3.05 -9.10
C GLY A 128 -12.59 2.82 -7.84
N SER A 129 -12.68 1.57 -7.36
CA SER A 129 -13.49 1.16 -6.22
C SER A 129 -12.91 -0.05 -5.50
N LEU A 130 -13.40 -0.35 -4.29
CA LEU A 130 -12.99 -1.54 -3.54
C LEU A 130 -13.44 -2.81 -4.27
N GLU A 131 -14.65 -2.78 -4.85
CA GLU A 131 -15.23 -3.88 -5.61
C GLU A 131 -14.34 -4.25 -6.80
N GLU A 132 -13.87 -3.27 -7.57
CA GLU A 132 -12.93 -3.48 -8.68
C GLU A 132 -11.57 -4.02 -8.21
N VAL A 133 -11.08 -3.61 -7.02
CA VAL A 133 -9.89 -4.25 -6.42
C VAL A 133 -10.15 -5.74 -6.19
N GLY A 134 -11.32 -6.09 -5.63
CA GLY A 134 -11.71 -7.48 -5.41
C GLY A 134 -11.75 -8.30 -6.71
N GLU A 135 -12.37 -7.75 -7.76
CA GLU A 135 -12.42 -8.37 -9.09
C GLU A 135 -11.02 -8.62 -9.65
N MET A 136 -10.14 -7.62 -9.62
CA MET A 136 -8.75 -7.73 -10.08
C MET A 136 -7.97 -8.82 -9.33
N LEU A 137 -8.20 -8.99 -8.03
CA LEU A 137 -7.50 -9.99 -7.22
C LEU A 137 -8.02 -11.42 -7.44
N VAL A 138 -9.29 -11.57 -7.84
CA VAL A 138 -9.92 -12.89 -8.07
C VAL A 138 -9.71 -13.37 -9.51
N GLU A 139 -9.66 -12.49 -10.52
CA GLU A 139 -9.49 -12.88 -11.92
C GLU A 139 -8.16 -13.59 -12.24
N GLU A 140 -7.16 -13.52 -11.36
CA GLU A 140 -5.89 -14.22 -11.54
C GLU A 140 -5.87 -15.66 -11.00
N TRP A 141 -7.01 -16.19 -10.49
CA TRP A 141 -7.11 -17.53 -9.90
C TRP A 141 -8.39 -18.30 -10.25
#